data_AF-A0AAW8T6M5-F1
#
_entry.id   AF-A0AAW8T6M5-F1
#
_cell.length_a   1.000
_cell.length_b   1.000
_cell.length_c   1.000
_cell.angle_alpha   90.00
_cell.angle_beta   90.00
_cell.angle_gamma   90.00
#
_symmetry.space_group_name_H-M   'P 1'
#
loop_
_entity.id
_entity.type
_entity.pdbx_description
1 polymer ?
#
loop_
_entity_poly.entity_id
_entity_poly.type
_entity_poly.pdbx_seq_one_letter_code
_entity_poly.pdbx_strand_id
1 'polypeptide(L)'
;RLLIKRQDKLVYDKWTKWRNFGWAYLTESEVVDRLLSISDELRIAYFYYQEILQAFHDKEADTFFKLVRTMPNSVPKELHHIKKAFITYESGIRLALELPYSNAKIENLHTHIKALKRVAYG
;
A
#
# COMPACT_ATOMS: atom_id res chain seq x y z
N ARG A 1 -6.00 -11.50 3.48
CA ARG A 1 -4.69 -10.84 3.67
C ARG A 1 -4.84 -9.84 4.82
N LEU A 2 -4.54 -10.25 6.06
CA LEU A 2 -4.76 -9.41 7.26
C LEU A 2 -3.64 -8.39 7.49
N LEU A 3 -2.38 -8.82 7.44
CA LEU A 3 -1.22 -7.99 7.73
C LEU A 3 -1.00 -6.83 6.74
N ILE A 4 -1.58 -6.94 5.54
CA ILE A 4 -1.50 -5.91 4.48
C ILE A 4 -2.67 -4.93 4.58
N LYS A 5 -3.72 -5.28 5.34
CA LYS A 5 -4.88 -4.42 5.54
C LYS A 5 -4.47 -3.25 6.43
N ARG A 6 -5.02 -2.07 6.12
CA ARG A 6 -4.79 -0.87 6.93
C ARG A 6 -5.31 -1.09 8.35
N GLN A 7 -4.52 -0.68 9.35
CA GLN A 7 -4.81 -0.99 10.75
C GLN A 7 -6.20 -0.47 11.19
N ASP A 8 -6.60 0.71 10.76
CA ASP A 8 -7.92 1.31 11.02
C ASP A 8 -9.10 0.58 10.37
N LYS A 9 -8.83 -0.29 9.38
CA LYS A 9 -9.84 -1.11 8.70
C LYS A 9 -9.96 -2.51 9.32
N LEU A 10 -9.10 -2.87 10.27
CA LEU A 10 -9.20 -4.15 10.96
C LEU A 10 -10.52 -4.24 11.72
N VAL A 11 -11.22 -5.35 11.52
CA VAL A 11 -12.54 -5.59 12.12
C VAL A 11 -12.35 -6.10 13.55
N TYR A 12 -12.80 -5.32 14.53
CA TYR A 12 -12.66 -5.62 15.97
C TYR A 12 -13.97 -6.07 16.63
N ASP A 13 -15.10 -5.95 15.94
CA ASP A 13 -16.44 -6.25 16.45
C ASP A 13 -16.99 -7.60 15.94
N LYS A 14 -16.37 -8.16 14.90
CA LYS A 14 -16.78 -9.42 14.30
C LYS A 14 -15.87 -10.58 14.68
N TRP A 15 -16.45 -11.57 15.34
CA TRP A 15 -15.79 -12.82 15.70
C TRP A 15 -15.86 -13.83 14.56
N THR A 16 -14.71 -14.39 14.18
CA THR A 16 -14.62 -15.39 13.11
C THR A 16 -13.82 -16.59 13.59
N LYS A 17 -14.12 -17.79 13.10
CA LYS A 17 -13.32 -18.99 13.39
C LYS A 17 -12.05 -18.99 12.56
N TRP A 18 -10.90 -19.20 13.20
CA TRP A 18 -9.62 -19.25 12.52
C TRP A 18 -8.97 -20.64 12.61
N ARG A 19 -8.80 -21.29 11.45
CA ARG A 19 -8.16 -22.63 11.37
C ARG A 19 -6.76 -22.64 12.01
N ASN A 20 -5.97 -21.59 11.79
CA ASN A 20 -4.60 -21.49 12.28
C ASN A 20 -4.49 -21.25 13.79
N PHE A 21 -5.62 -20.97 14.47
CA PHE A 21 -5.71 -20.80 15.92
C PHE A 21 -6.62 -21.87 16.54
N GLY A 22 -6.57 -23.10 16.03
CA GLY A 22 -7.33 -24.22 16.58
C GLY A 22 -8.85 -24.04 16.51
N TRP A 23 -9.34 -23.33 15.49
CA TRP A 23 -10.75 -22.96 15.33
C TRP A 23 -11.32 -22.04 16.41
N ALA A 24 -10.45 -21.35 17.16
CA ALA A 24 -10.86 -20.30 18.09
C ALA A 24 -11.63 -19.17 17.38
N TYR A 25 -12.62 -18.61 18.08
CA TYR A 25 -13.29 -17.39 17.67
C TYR A 25 -12.41 -16.20 18.06
N LEU A 26 -11.92 -15.48 17.05
CA LEU A 26 -11.10 -14.29 17.24
C LEU A 26 -11.53 -13.21 16.24
N THR A 27 -11.34 -11.96 16.63
CA THR A 27 -11.46 -10.80 15.76
C THR A 27 -10.23 -10.67 14.86
N GLU A 28 -10.31 -9.86 13.79
CA GLU A 28 -9.15 -9.64 12.93
C GLU A 28 -8.01 -8.95 13.70
N SER A 29 -8.35 -8.02 14.59
CA SER A 29 -7.39 -7.31 15.43
C SER A 29 -6.65 -8.25 16.37
N GLU A 30 -7.36 -9.14 17.08
CA GLU A 30 -6.73 -10.12 17.97
C GLU A 30 -5.81 -11.09 17.23
N VAL A 31 -6.19 -11.49 16.01
CA VAL A 31 -5.34 -12.34 15.17
C VAL A 31 -4.07 -11.60 14.80
N VAL A 32 -4.17 -10.33 14.39
CA VAL A 32 -2.99 -9.51 14.08
C VAL A 32 -2.12 -9.35 15.33
N ASP A 33 -2.68 -8.98 16.48
CA ASP A 33 -1.92 -8.81 17.72
C ASP A 33 -1.17 -10.08 18.14
N ARG A 34 -1.81 -11.24 18.04
CA ARG A 34 -1.16 -12.53 18.30
C ARG A 34 -0.03 -12.82 17.31
N LEU A 35 -0.21 -12.50 16.04
CA LEU A 35 0.85 -12.65 15.03
C LEU A 35 2.04 -11.73 15.33
N LEU A 36 1.78 -10.48 15.70
CA LEU A 36 2.82 -9.51 16.05
C LEU A 36 3.56 -9.87 17.34
N SER A 37 2.90 -10.59 18.26
CA SER A 37 3.56 -11.09 19.48
C SER A 37 4.55 -12.25 19.24
N ILE A 38 4.48 -12.92 18.08
CA ILE A 38 5.34 -14.08 17.78
C ILE A 38 6.74 -13.65 17.35
N SER A 39 6.88 -12.51 16.67
CA SER A 39 8.16 -12.03 16.15
C SER A 39 8.28 -10.52 16.22
N ASP A 40 9.32 -10.06 16.91
CA ASP A 40 9.67 -8.64 16.97
C ASP A 40 10.04 -8.07 15.60
N GLU A 41 10.68 -8.88 14.76
CA GLU A 41 11.01 -8.49 13.39
C GLU A 41 9.75 -8.23 12.57
N LEU A 42 8.76 -9.13 12.66
CA LEU A 42 7.46 -8.96 12.01
C LEU A 42 6.72 -7.73 12.55
N ARG A 43 6.80 -7.51 13.87
CA ARG A 43 6.20 -6.35 14.54
C ARG A 43 6.76 -5.04 14.01
N ILE A 44 8.09 -4.91 13.94
CA ILE A 44 8.75 -3.72 13.40
C ILE A 44 8.39 -3.53 11.92
N ALA A 45 8.45 -4.59 11.11
CA ALA A 45 8.09 -4.54 9.70
C ALA A 45 6.64 -4.11 9.47
N TYR A 46 5.71 -4.64 10.28
CA TYR A 46 4.30 -4.31 10.20
C TYR A 46 4.04 -2.83 10.50
N PHE A 47 4.53 -2.33 11.63
CA PHE A 47 4.31 -0.92 12.00
C PHE A 47 4.89 0.02 10.96
N TYR A 48 6.11 -0.25 10.51
CA TYR A 48 6.75 0.58 9.50
C TYR A 48 6.01 0.55 8.14
N TYR A 49 5.50 -0.61 7.74
CA TYR A 49 4.65 -0.74 6.56
C TYR A 49 3.34 0.07 6.71
N GLN A 50 2.70 0.01 7.89
CA GLN A 50 1.47 0.76 8.14
C GLN A 50 1.70 2.28 8.11
N GLU A 51 2.83 2.78 8.62
CA GLU A 51 3.19 4.21 8.52
C GLU A 51 3.33 4.67 7.06
N ILE A 52 4.04 3.89 6.24
CA ILE A 52 4.18 4.17 4.80
C ILE A 52 2.82 4.13 4.10
N LEU A 53 1.99 3.13 4.41
CA LEU A 53 0.67 2.96 3.83
C LEU A 53 -0.26 4.12 4.21
N GLN A 54 -0.16 4.61 5.44
CA GLN A 54 -0.93 5.75 5.92
C GLN A 54 -0.54 7.03 5.17
N ALA A 55 0.76 7.35 5.08
CA ALA A 55 1.24 8.51 4.33
C ALA A 55 0.82 8.47 2.84
N PHE A 56 0.78 7.28 2.25
CA PHE A 56 0.29 7.09 0.89
C PHE A 56 -1.21 7.39 0.76
N HIS A 57 -2.03 6.91 1.69
CA HIS A 57 -3.48 7.14 1.66
C HIS A 57 -3.86 8.60 1.96
N ASP A 58 -3.12 9.24 2.85
CA ASP A 58 -3.32 10.66 3.21
C ASP A 58 -2.76 11.61 2.14
N LYS A 59 -2.15 11.06 1.08
CA LYS A 59 -1.52 11.80 -0.01
C LYS A 59 -0.39 12.72 0.43
N GLU A 60 0.25 12.39 1.56
CA GLU A 60 1.38 13.12 2.10
C GLU A 60 2.69 12.64 1.45
N ALA A 61 2.95 13.11 0.23
CA ALA A 61 4.11 12.68 -0.55
C ALA A 61 5.45 12.94 0.17
N ASP A 62 5.60 14.08 0.85
CA ASP A 62 6.82 14.39 1.60
C ASP A 62 7.04 13.46 2.79
N THR A 63 6.00 13.19 3.57
CA THR A 63 6.04 12.23 4.69
C THR A 63 6.40 10.83 4.17
N PHE A 64 5.76 10.39 3.08
CA PHE A 64 6.03 9.11 2.44
C PHE A 64 7.50 8.97 2.02
N PHE A 65 8.04 9.93 1.26
CA PHE A 65 9.42 9.87 0.78
C PHE A 65 10.44 10.05 1.90
N LYS A 66 10.11 10.81 2.95
CA LYS A 66 10.94 10.91 4.16
C LYS A 66 11.07 9.54 4.83
N LEU A 67 9.96 8.83 5.05
CA LEU A 67 9.98 7.46 5.60
C LEU A 67 10.84 6.55 4.72
N VAL A 68 10.53 6.43 3.43
CA VAL A 68 11.29 5.57 2.49
C VAL A 68 12.81 5.84 2.51
N ARG A 69 13.23 7.10 2.62
CA ARG A 69 14.66 7.47 2.68
C ARG A 69 15.31 7.16 4.03
N THR A 70 14.63 7.39 5.14
CA THR A 70 15.18 7.24 6.49
C THR A 70 15.21 5.78 6.95
N MET A 71 14.36 4.91 6.38
CA MET A 71 14.19 3.48 6.70
C MET A 71 15.29 2.90 7.62
N PRO A 72 14.99 2.72 8.92
CA PRO A 72 16.00 2.38 9.92
C PRO A 72 16.49 0.94 9.75
N ASN A 73 17.71 0.65 10.19
CA ASN A 73 18.32 -0.68 10.10
C ASN A 73 17.58 -1.77 10.91
N SER A 74 16.65 -1.38 11.78
CA SER A 74 15.76 -2.29 12.50
C SER A 74 14.67 -2.89 11.60
N VAL A 75 14.41 -2.29 10.44
CA VAL A 75 13.47 -2.81 9.44
C VAL A 75 14.14 -3.97 8.69
N PRO A 76 13.43 -5.07 8.41
CA PRO A 76 14.00 -6.21 7.69
C PRO A 76 14.55 -5.83 6.32
N LYS A 77 15.67 -6.45 5.93
CA LYS A 77 16.40 -6.16 4.68
C LYS A 77 15.52 -6.33 3.44
N GLU A 78 14.54 -7.22 3.51
CA GLU A 78 13.54 -7.50 2.49
C GLU A 78 12.77 -6.22 2.11
N LEU A 79 12.45 -5.37 3.10
CA LEU A 79 11.80 -4.08 2.88
C LEU A 79 12.78 -2.99 2.42
N HIS A 80 14.09 -3.16 2.58
CA HIS A 80 15.06 -2.19 2.03
C HIS A 80 15.15 -2.28 0.50
N HIS A 81 14.81 -3.40 -0.12
CA HIS A 81 14.89 -3.53 -1.58
C HIS A 81 13.95 -2.58 -2.33
N ILE A 82 12.77 -2.30 -1.76
CA ILE A 82 11.78 -1.39 -2.37
C ILE A 82 12.27 0.07 -2.38
N LYS A 83 13.19 0.44 -1.50
CA LYS A 83 13.73 1.81 -1.38
C LYS A 83 14.28 2.32 -2.71
N LYS A 84 15.07 1.49 -3.40
CA LYS A 84 15.66 1.85 -4.70
C LYS A 84 14.58 2.12 -5.74
N ALA A 85 13.56 1.27 -5.81
CA ALA A 85 12.45 1.43 -6.74
C ALA A 85 11.66 2.72 -6.48
N PHE A 86 11.26 2.97 -5.22
CA PHE A 86 10.51 4.17 -4.86
C PHE A 86 11.27 5.46 -5.16
N ILE A 87 12.57 5.51 -4.84
CA ILE A 87 13.41 6.68 -5.14
C ILE A 87 13.57 6.88 -6.66
N THR A 88 13.72 5.80 -7.42
CA THR A 88 13.90 5.87 -8.89
C THR A 88 12.67 6.49 -9.57
N TYR A 89 11.47 6.18 -9.08
CA TYR A 89 10.21 6.67 -9.65
C TYR A 89 9.57 7.80 -8.83
N GLU A 90 10.35 8.51 -8.00
CA GLU A 90 9.83 9.49 -7.05
C GLU A 90 8.95 10.56 -7.70
N SER A 91 9.39 11.15 -8.82
CA SER A 91 8.64 12.20 -9.52
C SER A 91 7.25 11.73 -9.96
N GLY A 92 7.15 10.52 -10.52
CA GLY A 92 5.88 9.93 -10.96
C GLY A 92 4.96 9.60 -9.80
N ILE A 93 5.52 9.11 -8.69
CA ILE A 93 4.76 8.75 -7.49
C ILE A 93 4.25 10.00 -6.77
N ARG A 94 5.08 11.05 -6.62
CA ARG A 94 4.66 12.36 -6.09
C ARG A 94 3.50 12.92 -6.89
N LEU A 95 3.63 12.92 -8.21
CA LEU A 95 2.59 13.38 -9.12
C LEU A 95 1.28 12.58 -8.94
N ALA A 96 1.38 11.26 -8.76
CA ALA A 96 0.21 10.39 -8.56
C ALA A 96 -0.47 10.58 -7.19
N LEU A 97 0.27 11.02 -6.17
CA LEU A 97 -0.27 11.35 -4.85
C LEU A 97 -0.98 12.72 -4.86
N GLU A 98 -0.38 13.71 -5.51
CA GLU A 98 -0.91 15.08 -5.58
C GLU A 98 -2.09 15.20 -6.55
N LEU A 99 -1.97 14.59 -7.74
CA LEU A 99 -2.99 14.73 -8.78
C LEU A 99 -4.08 13.65 -8.65
N PRO A 100 -5.36 14.04 -8.75
CA PRO A 100 -6.42 13.06 -8.98
C PRO A 100 -6.23 12.43 -10.35
N TYR A 101 -6.09 11.10 -10.39
CA TYR A 101 -6.04 10.37 -11.65
C TYR A 101 -7.37 10.56 -12.40
N SER A 102 -7.31 11.14 -13.61
CA SER A 102 -8.47 11.34 -14.47
C SER A 102 -8.29 10.62 -15.79
N ASN A 103 -9.02 9.51 -15.95
CA ASN A 103 -9.03 8.75 -17.20
C ASN A 103 -9.69 9.49 -18.37
N ALA A 104 -10.48 10.54 -18.09
CA ALA A 104 -11.25 11.25 -19.10
C ALA A 104 -10.37 11.82 -20.23
N LYS A 105 -9.18 12.34 -19.89
CA LYS A 105 -8.27 12.92 -20.88
C LYS A 105 -7.62 11.87 -21.77
N ILE A 106 -7.29 10.70 -21.20
CA ILE A 106 -6.71 9.55 -21.92
C ILE A 106 -7.76 8.93 -22.85
N GLU A 107 -8.98 8.74 -22.37
CA GLU A 107 -10.10 8.20 -23.16
C GLU A 107 -10.48 9.11 -24.34
N ASN A 108 -10.49 10.43 -24.13
CA ASN A 108 -10.74 11.39 -25.22
C ASN A 108 -9.66 11.29 -26.31
N LEU A 109 -8.39 11.19 -25.92
CA LEU A 109 -7.28 10.99 -26.88
C LEU A 109 -7.41 9.66 -27.61
N HIS A 110 -7.74 8.58 -26.91
CA HIS A 110 -7.90 7.26 -27.51
C HIS A 110 -9.05 7.24 -28.51
N THR A 111 -10.16 7.89 -28.19
CA THR A 111 -11.31 8.06 -29.08
C THR A 111 -10.93 8.85 -30.32
N HIS A 112 -10.17 9.94 -30.16
CA HIS A 112 -9.70 10.76 -31.27
C HIS A 112 -8.75 10.00 -32.20
N ILE A 113 -7.78 9.25 -31.65
CA ILE A 113 -6.89 8.38 -32.42
C ILE A 113 -7.69 7.30 -33.17
N LYS A 114 -8.67 6.68 -32.53
CA LYS A 114 -9.56 5.70 -33.19
C LYS A 114 -10.34 6.32 -34.34
N ALA A 115 -10.86 7.54 -34.17
CA ALA A 115 -11.57 8.26 -35.23
C ALA A 115 -10.63 8.57 -36.41
N LEU A 116 -9.44 9.10 -36.13
CA LEU A 116 -8.45 9.46 -37.13
C LEU A 116 -7.99 8.24 -37.94
N LYS A 117 -7.76 7.10 -37.26
CA LYS A 117 -7.43 5.83 -37.92
C LYS A 117 -8.54 5.35 -38.86
N ARG A 118 -9.81 5.45 -38.47
CA ARG A 118 -10.96 5.07 -39.31
C ARG A 118 -11.11 5.95 -40.55
N VAL A 119 -10.76 7.24 -40.45
CA VAL A 119 -10.89 8.19 -41.57
C VAL A 119 -9.69 8.12 -42.51
N ALA A 120 -8.48 7.93 -42.00
CA ALA A 120 -7.25 7.97 -42.79
C ALA A 120 -6.89 6.62 -43.45
N TYR A 121 -7.30 5.51 -42.87
CA TYR A 121 -6.91 4.16 -43.31
C TYR A 121 -8.13 3.22 -43.47
N GLY A 122 -9.30 3.78 -43.78
CA GLY A 122 -10.56 3.05 -43.93
C GLY A 122 -10.40 1.72 -44.68
#